data_AF-A0A430ULV6-F1
#
_entry.id   AF-A0A430ULV6-F1
#
_cell.length_a   1.000
_cell.length_b   1.000
_cell.length_c   1.000
_cell.angle_alpha   90.00
_cell.angle_beta   90.00
_cell.angle_gamma   90.00
#
_symmetry.space_group_name_H-M   'P 1'
#
loop_
_entity.id
_entity.type
_entity.pdbx_description
1 polymer ?
#
loop_
_entity_poly.entity_id
_entity_poly.type
_entity_poly.pdbx_seq_one_letter_code
_entity_poly.pdbx_strand_id
1 'polypeptide(L)'
;MKRYFFDFAGQKIPIRRDEATEFYEVDEEGNINRKPLVMLLGDGSWVLEGREFYLNRLGKRVRYEVVHVEYEVELHQPRGLYGQLRRRALVKAVPDWQEIDVAVKEALREQG
;
A
#
# COMPACT_ATOMS: atom_id res chain seq x y z
N MET A 1 15.84 19.56 20.66
CA MET A 1 14.76 19.08 19.77
C MET A 1 13.95 18.03 20.54
N LYS A 2 12.70 18.30 20.91
CA LYS A 2 11.87 17.33 21.66
C LYS A 2 11.57 16.13 20.73
N ARG A 3 12.00 14.93 21.11
CA ARG A 3 11.69 13.70 20.37
C ARG A 3 10.21 13.38 20.58
N TYR A 4 9.46 13.42 19.49
CA TYR A 4 8.06 13.02 19.44
C TYR A 4 8.05 11.49 19.43
N PHE A 5 7.43 10.87 20.45
CA PHE A 5 7.12 9.44 20.50
C PHE A 5 5.60 9.27 20.62
N PHE A 6 5.04 8.18 20.10
CA PHE A 6 3.68 7.73 20.45
C PHE A 6 3.76 6.47 21.32
N ASP A 7 2.84 6.34 22.28
CA ASP A 7 2.79 5.19 23.18
C ASP A 7 1.92 4.08 22.60
N PHE A 8 2.45 2.85 22.53
CA PHE A 8 1.72 1.63 22.16
C PHE A 8 2.12 0.51 23.11
N ALA A 9 1.16 -0.10 23.80
CA ALA A 9 1.39 -1.18 24.77
C ALA A 9 2.50 -0.88 25.81
N GLY A 10 2.65 0.39 26.23
CA GLY A 10 3.68 0.83 27.18
C GLY A 10 5.07 1.09 26.60
N GLN A 11 5.22 1.06 25.27
CA GLN A 11 6.47 1.32 24.57
C GLN A 11 6.42 2.64 23.80
N LYS A 12 7.55 3.37 23.80
CA LYS A 12 7.72 4.65 23.10
C LYS A 12 8.21 4.41 21.67
N ILE A 13 7.36 4.69 20.69
CA ILE A 13 7.68 4.49 19.26
C ILE A 13 8.00 5.85 18.60
N PRO A 14 9.14 6.00 17.90
CA PRO A 14 9.51 7.20 17.15
C PRO A 14 8.44 7.70 16.16
N ILE A 15 8.35 9.03 15.99
CA ILE A 15 7.26 9.69 15.22
C ILE A 15 7.64 9.99 13.74
N ARG A 16 6.70 9.64 12.83
CA ARG A 16 6.47 10.03 11.41
C ARG A 16 7.61 9.93 10.40
N ARG A 17 8.85 10.30 10.74
CA ARG A 17 10.00 10.19 9.82
C ARG A 17 10.48 8.75 9.66
N ASP A 18 10.13 7.92 10.62
CA ASP A 18 10.43 6.50 10.64
C ASP A 18 9.22 5.65 10.21
N GLU A 19 8.18 6.25 9.61
CA GLU A 19 7.05 5.49 9.04
C GLU A 19 7.37 5.06 7.61
N ALA A 20 7.12 3.79 7.30
CA ALA A 20 7.18 3.27 5.93
C ALA A 20 5.85 2.58 5.58
N THR A 21 5.27 2.92 4.43
CA THR A 21 4.15 2.17 3.86
C THR A 21 4.62 1.38 2.66
N GLU A 22 4.49 0.07 2.73
CA GLU A 22 4.81 -0.87 1.67
C GLU A 22 3.52 -1.37 1.02
N PHE A 23 3.46 -1.27 -0.31
CA PHE A 23 2.32 -1.71 -1.08
C PHE A 23 2.66 -3.04 -1.74
N TYR A 24 1.83 -4.05 -1.55
CA TYR A 24 1.98 -5.38 -2.14
C TYR A 24 0.79 -5.68 -3.02
N GLU A 25 1.07 -6.06 -4.26
CA GLU A 25 0.03 -6.47 -5.19
C GLU A 25 -0.49 -7.87 -4.83
N VAL A 26 -1.81 -8.01 -4.91
CA VAL A 26 -2.54 -9.27 -4.76
C VAL A 26 -3.15 -9.63 -6.11
N ASP A 27 -2.97 -10.88 -6.54
CA ASP A 27 -3.58 -11.41 -7.77
C ASP A 27 -5.06 -11.77 -7.57
N GLU A 28 -5.71 -12.24 -8.64
CA GLU A 28 -7.13 -12.60 -8.64
C GLU A 28 -7.43 -13.81 -7.72
N GLU A 29 -6.44 -14.67 -7.52
CA GLU A 29 -6.50 -15.84 -6.64
C GLU A 29 -6.20 -15.51 -5.16
N GLY A 30 -5.82 -14.27 -4.85
CA GLY A 30 -5.52 -13.82 -3.48
C GLY A 30 -4.07 -14.05 -3.04
N ASN A 31 -3.17 -14.43 -3.93
CA ASN A 31 -1.75 -14.57 -3.61
C ASN A 31 -1.09 -13.20 -3.56
N ILE A 32 -0.30 -12.99 -2.50
CA ILE A 32 0.42 -11.74 -2.27
C ILE A 32 1.81 -11.86 -2.91
N ASN A 33 2.16 -10.89 -3.75
CA ASN A 33 3.52 -10.79 -4.28
C ASN A 33 4.51 -10.62 -3.11
N ARG A 34 5.61 -11.36 -3.08
CA ARG A 34 6.62 -11.26 -2.01
C ARG A 34 7.42 -9.96 -2.04
N LYS A 35 7.47 -9.30 -3.20
CA LYS A 35 8.18 -8.02 -3.37
C LYS A 35 7.16 -6.88 -3.34
N PRO A 36 7.44 -5.80 -2.60
CA PRO A 36 6.56 -4.64 -2.63
C PRO A 36 6.59 -4.00 -4.02
N LEU A 37 5.41 -3.58 -4.48
CA LEU A 37 5.20 -2.79 -5.68
C LEU A 37 5.86 -1.41 -5.55
N VAL A 38 5.67 -0.78 -4.40
CA VAL A 38 6.27 0.51 -4.04
C VAL A 38 6.36 0.65 -2.53
N MET A 39 7.33 1.42 -2.06
CA MET A 39 7.47 1.83 -0.67
C MET A 39 7.47 3.35 -0.61
N LEU A 40 6.63 3.93 0.25
CA LEU A 40 6.59 5.36 0.54
C LEU A 40 7.11 5.61 1.95
N LEU A 41 8.05 6.54 2.06
CA LEU A 41 8.54 7.05 3.35
C LEU A 41 7.66 8.22 3.79
N GLY A 42 7.05 8.14 4.96
CA GLY A 42 6.14 9.16 5.48
C GLY A 42 4.67 9.00 5.05
N ASP A 43 3.90 10.08 5.18
CA ASP A 43 2.43 10.13 5.31
C ASP A 43 1.64 9.10 4.48
N GLY A 44 1.19 8.05 5.16
CA GLY A 44 0.23 7.08 4.62
C GLY A 44 -1.10 7.10 5.35
N SER A 45 -1.51 8.21 5.98
CA SER A 45 -2.83 8.32 6.61
C SER A 45 -3.98 8.20 5.61
N TRP A 46 -3.70 8.43 4.32
CA TRP A 46 -4.65 8.25 3.23
C TRP A 46 -4.85 6.78 2.83
N VAL A 47 -3.95 5.87 3.25
CA VAL A 47 -3.97 4.46 2.87
C VAL A 47 -4.98 3.73 3.74
N LEU A 48 -6.21 3.64 3.23
CA LEU A 48 -7.37 3.05 3.90
C LEU A 48 -8.00 2.01 2.96
N GLU A 49 -8.62 0.97 3.52
CA GLU A 49 -9.34 -0.02 2.72
C GLU A 49 -10.43 0.62 1.85
N GLY A 50 -10.58 0.12 0.62
CA GLY A 50 -11.45 0.69 -0.42
C GLY A 50 -10.93 1.98 -1.06
N ARG A 51 -9.79 2.53 -0.58
CA ARG A 51 -9.20 3.71 -1.20
C ARG A 51 -8.53 3.34 -2.52
N GLU A 52 -8.86 4.09 -3.55
CA GLU A 52 -8.18 3.96 -4.85
C GLU A 52 -7.10 5.03 -5.04
N PHE A 53 -6.05 4.65 -5.75
CA PHE A 53 -4.97 5.55 -6.15
C PHE A 53 -4.39 5.13 -7.49
N TYR A 54 -3.65 6.04 -8.11
CA TYR A 54 -2.89 5.73 -9.31
C TYR A 54 -1.41 5.61 -8.99
N LEU A 55 -0.79 4.54 -9.47
CA LEU A 55 0.66 4.41 -9.48
C LEU A 55 1.15 4.66 -10.90
N ASN A 56 2.03 5.65 -11.06
CA ASN A 56 2.75 5.88 -12.31
C ASN A 56 4.17 5.32 -12.18
N ARG A 57 4.47 4.28 -12.93
CA ARG A 57 5.80 3.67 -13.00
C ARG A 57 6.35 3.83 -14.40
N LEU A 58 7.33 4.72 -14.55
CA LEU A 58 8.02 4.99 -15.82
C LEU A 58 7.07 5.29 -16.99
N GLY A 59 5.98 6.04 -16.73
CA GLY A 59 5.00 6.41 -17.74
C GLY A 59 3.82 5.44 -17.88
N LYS A 60 3.89 4.23 -17.30
CA LYS A 60 2.73 3.34 -17.19
C LYS A 60 1.93 3.70 -15.95
N ARG A 61 0.72 4.23 -16.16
CA ARG A 61 -0.23 4.57 -15.11
C ARG A 61 -1.20 3.41 -14.91
N VAL A 62 -1.28 2.88 -13.70
CA VAL A 62 -2.21 1.80 -13.33
C VAL A 62 -3.00 2.25 -12.11
N ARG A 63 -4.30 1.97 -12.10
CA ARG A 63 -5.19 2.22 -10.96
C ARG A 63 -5.13 1.03 -10.01
N TYR A 64 -5.03 1.31 -8.72
CA TYR A 64 -5.05 0.30 -7.67
C TYR A 64 -6.11 0.66 -6.63
N GLU A 65 -6.70 -0.37 -6.04
CA GLU A 65 -7.55 -0.26 -4.85
C GLU A 65 -6.84 -0.92 -3.66
N VAL A 66 -6.81 -0.25 -2.52
CA VAL A 66 -6.33 -0.81 -1.25
C VAL A 66 -7.37 -1.78 -0.73
N VAL A 67 -7.01 -3.07 -0.63
CA VAL A 67 -7.93 -4.13 -0.19
C VAL A 67 -7.75 -4.51 1.27
N HIS A 68 -6.54 -4.31 1.82
CA HIS A 68 -6.27 -4.57 3.23
C HIS A 68 -5.11 -3.72 3.74
N VAL A 69 -5.15 -3.35 5.02
CA VAL A 69 -4.06 -2.60 5.68
C VAL A 69 -3.66 -3.28 6.99
N GLU A 70 -2.41 -3.72 7.07
CA GLU A 70 -1.78 -4.26 8.28
C GLU A 70 -0.78 -3.25 8.85
N TYR A 71 -0.66 -3.21 10.17
CA TYR A 71 0.33 -2.39 10.88
C TYR A 71 1.28 -3.29 11.65
N GLU A 72 2.57 -3.08 11.47
CA GLU A 72 3.65 -3.77 12.17
C GLU A 72 4.50 -2.75 12.92
N VAL A 73 4.78 -3.03 14.18
CA VAL A 73 5.72 -2.24 14.99
C VAL A 73 7.00 -3.04 15.11
N GLU A 74 8.04 -2.59 14.40
CA GLU A 74 9.37 -3.19 14.47
C GLU A 74 10.15 -2.54 15.63
N LEU A 75 10.79 -3.36 16.47
CA LEU A 75 11.60 -2.89 17.60
C LEU A 75 13.04 -3.35 17.40
N HIS A 76 13.97 -2.42 17.25
CA HIS A 76 15.38 -2.77 17.15
C HIS A 76 16.05 -2.68 18.52
N GLN A 77 16.50 -3.80 19.10
CA GLN A 77 17.38 -3.82 20.30
C GLN A 77 18.65 -4.64 20.01
N PRO A 78 19.85 -4.15 20.43
CA PRO A 78 20.20 -4.03 21.86
C PRO A 78 20.76 -2.67 22.36
N ARG A 79 20.97 -1.64 21.52
CA ARG A 79 21.64 -0.37 21.94
C ARG A 79 20.90 0.95 21.66
N GLY A 80 19.63 0.92 21.24
CA GLY A 80 18.85 2.14 21.03
C GLY A 80 17.35 1.89 20.95
N LEU A 81 16.55 2.77 21.55
CA LEU A 81 15.08 2.70 21.56
C LEU A 81 14.49 3.28 20.27
N TYR A 82 14.84 2.71 19.12
CA TYR A 82 14.22 3.11 17.85
C TYR A 82 13.31 1.96 17.40
N GLY A 83 12.01 2.24 17.41
CA GLY A 83 11.00 1.40 16.77
C GLY A 83 10.58 2.01 15.44
N GLN A 84 10.20 1.18 14.49
CA GLN A 84 9.66 1.60 13.21
C GLN A 84 8.20 1.18 13.12
N LEU A 85 7.29 2.10 12.78
CA LEU A 85 5.94 1.71 12.39
C LEU A 85 5.93 1.42 10.89
N ARG A 86 5.76 0.16 10.51
CA ARG A 86 5.59 -0.28 9.14
C ARG A 86 4.10 -0.49 8.88
N ARG A 87 3.62 0.04 7.77
CA ARG A 87 2.27 -0.22 7.27
C ARG A 87 2.39 -1.08 6.03
N ARG A 88 1.73 -2.21 6.01
CA ARG A 88 1.63 -3.08 4.84
C ARG A 88 0.25 -2.91 4.23
N ALA A 89 0.21 -2.39 3.01
CA ALA A 89 -1.02 -2.22 2.25
C ALA A 89 -1.07 -3.28 1.16
N LEU A 90 -2.12 -4.11 1.18
CA LEU A 90 -2.42 -5.01 0.08
C LEU A 90 -3.27 -4.25 -0.93
N VAL A 91 -2.93 -4.37 -2.20
CA VAL A 91 -3.60 -3.67 -3.29
C VAL A 91 -3.90 -4.61 -4.45
N LYS A 92 -5.01 -4.36 -5.15
CA LYS A 92 -5.33 -5.03 -6.42
C LYS A 92 -5.37 -4.01 -7.55
N ALA A 93 -4.94 -4.41 -8.74
CA ALA A 93 -5.12 -3.59 -9.92
C ALA A 93 -6.61 -3.49 -10.25
N VAL A 94 -7.07 -2.28 -10.57
CA VAL A 94 -8.44 -2.03 -11.02
C VAL A 94 -8.37 -1.74 -12.52
N PRO A 95 -9.09 -2.51 -13.36
CA PRO A 95 -9.14 -2.21 -14.79
C PRO A 95 -9.67 -0.79 -15.01
N ASP A 96 -9.06 -0.06 -15.94
CA ASP A 96 -9.58 1.27 -16.26
C ASP A 96 -10.95 1.12 -16.95
N TRP A 97 -11.89 2.00 -16.64
CA TRP A 97 -13.21 2.00 -17.27
C TRP A 97 -13.11 2.14 -18.79
N GLN A 98 -12.07 2.83 -19.29
CA GLN A 98 -11.78 2.90 -20.72
C GLN A 98 -11.34 1.56 -21.33
N GLU A 99 -10.59 0.74 -20.59
CA GLU A 99 -10.18 -0.59 -21.05
C GLU A 99 -11.35 -1.58 -21.00
N ILE A 100 -12.20 -1.48 -19.97
CA ILE A 100 -13.44 -2.27 -19.87
C ILE A 100 -14.39 -1.95 -21.03
N ASP A 101 -14.59 -0.67 -21.37
CA ASP A 101 -15.52 -0.27 -22.43
C ASP A 101 -15.07 -0.76 -23.82
N VAL A 102 -13.76 -0.79 -24.09
CA VAL A 102 -13.21 -1.39 -25.32
C VAL A 102 -13.43 -2.90 -25.34
N ALA A 103 -13.07 -3.60 -24.25
CA ALA A 103 -13.23 -5.05 -24.16
C ALA A 103 -14.71 -5.49 -24.28
N VAL A 104 -15.64 -4.75 -23.67
CA VAL A 104 -17.09 -5.00 -23.78
C VAL A 104 -17.56 -4.78 -25.22
N LYS A 105 -17.12 -3.71 -25.89
CA LYS A 105 -17.48 -3.44 -27.29
C LYS A 105 -16.94 -4.49 -28.26
N GLU A 106 -15.76 -5.03 -28.01
CA GLU A 106 -15.18 -6.12 -28.82
C GLU A 106 -15.93 -7.45 -28.61
N ALA A 107 -16.19 -7.83 -27.36
CA ALA A 107 -16.97 -9.04 -27.05
C ALA A 107 -18.39 -9.01 -27.64
N LEU A 108 -19.04 -7.84 -27.67
CA LEU A 108 -20.36 -7.66 -28.28
C LEU A 108 -20.32 -7.74 -29.82
N ARG A 109 -19.18 -7.43 -30.46
CA ARG A 109 -19.01 -7.58 -31.92
C ARG A 109 -18.78 -9.02 -32.35
N GLU A 110 -18.16 -9.85 -31.51
CA GLU A 110 -17.91 -11.26 -31.82
C GLU A 110 -19.17 -12.13 -31.65
N GLN A 111 -20.17 -11.63 -30.91
CA GLN A 111 -21.45 -12.31 -30.68
C GLN A 111 -22.55 -11.93 -31.68
N GLY A 112 -22.34 -10.92 -32.53
CA GLY A 112 -23.31 -10.40 -33.51
C GLY A 112 -22.85 -10.62 -34.95
#